data_AF-A0A1E4HLY2-F1
#
_entry.id   AF-A0A1E4HLY2-F1
#
_cell.length_a   1.000
_cell.length_b   1.000
_cell.length_c   1.000
_cell.angle_alpha   90.00
_cell.angle_beta   90.00
_cell.angle_gamma   90.00
#
_symmetry.space_group_name_H-M   'P 1'
#
loop_
_entity.id
_entity.type
_entity.pdbx_description
1 polymer ?
#
loop_
_entity_poly.entity_id
_entity_poly.type
_entity_poly.pdbx_seq_one_letter_code
_entity_poly.pdbx_strand_id
1 'polypeptide(L)'
;MSQAKKTKKPKRDPNEISPLVAEAVASVLELCDQLKAGVPIEQIARVTILRRPVEATEYGPDELKDLREKLSATQADLCSFLRVSLPTLRSWEQGQRKCPKVVCRYLDDIQAYPQIWSDKMAKGE
;
A
#
# COMPACT_ATOMS: atom_id res chain seq x y z
N MET A 1 -35.80 -9.58 51.54
CA MET A 1 -36.00 -8.19 51.11
C MET A 1 -34.95 -7.86 50.06
N SER A 2 -35.35 -7.13 49.02
CA SER A 2 -34.54 -6.51 47.95
C SER A 2 -34.60 -7.20 46.58
N GLN A 3 -35.59 -6.77 45.79
CA GLN A 3 -35.68 -7.03 44.35
C GLN A 3 -34.78 -6.03 43.61
N ALA A 4 -33.93 -6.53 42.71
CA ALA A 4 -33.17 -5.72 41.77
C ALA A 4 -34.13 -5.07 40.75
N LYS A 5 -34.24 -3.73 40.79
CA LYS A 5 -34.98 -2.95 39.80
C LYS A 5 -34.25 -3.03 38.46
N LYS A 6 -34.81 -3.78 37.50
CA LYS A 6 -34.41 -3.70 36.08
C LYS A 6 -34.68 -2.28 35.58
N THR A 7 -33.63 -1.49 35.37
CA THR A 7 -33.73 -0.19 34.70
C THR A 7 -34.05 -0.42 33.23
N LYS A 8 -35.27 -0.05 32.82
CA LYS A 8 -35.74 -0.11 31.44
C LYS A 8 -34.92 0.91 30.63
N LYS A 9 -34.07 0.47 29.70
CA LYS A 9 -33.34 1.38 28.78
C LYS A 9 -34.36 2.35 28.15
N PRO A 10 -34.11 3.66 28.15
CA PRO A 10 -35.03 4.62 27.53
C PRO A 10 -35.25 4.25 26.07
N LYS A 11 -36.51 4.29 25.65
CA LYS A 11 -36.93 3.95 24.29
C LYS A 11 -36.50 5.12 23.39
N ARG A 12 -35.37 4.98 22.69
CA ARG A 12 -34.85 5.99 21.76
C ARG A 12 -35.93 6.28 20.71
N ASP A 13 -36.34 7.54 20.60
CA ASP A 13 -37.27 7.96 19.56
C ASP A 13 -36.58 7.76 18.20
N PRO A 14 -37.18 7.01 17.25
CA PRO A 14 -36.61 6.79 15.92
C PRO A 14 -36.31 8.08 15.16
N ASN A 15 -36.97 9.19 15.50
CA ASN A 15 -36.80 10.49 14.86
C ASN A 15 -35.89 11.46 15.63
N GLU A 16 -35.41 11.08 16.82
CA GLU A 16 -34.52 11.93 17.62
C GLU A 16 -33.07 11.76 17.15
N ILE A 17 -32.59 12.79 16.44
CA ILE A 17 -31.20 12.88 16.01
C ILE A 17 -30.36 13.35 17.20
N SER A 18 -29.30 12.60 17.51
CA SER A 18 -28.33 12.99 18.54
C SER A 18 -27.71 14.35 18.20
N PRO A 19 -27.50 15.25 19.17
CA PRO A 19 -26.81 16.52 18.94
C PRO A 19 -25.48 16.37 18.19
N LEU A 20 -24.72 15.31 18.49
CA LEU A 20 -23.46 15.00 17.80
C LEU A 20 -23.66 14.67 16.32
N VAL A 21 -24.75 14.00 15.97
CA VAL A 21 -25.07 13.68 14.57
C VAL A 21 -25.52 14.94 13.83
N ALA A 22 -26.30 15.80 14.48
CA ALA A 22 -26.70 17.08 13.92
C ALA A 22 -25.48 17.97 13.63
N GLU A 23 -24.55 18.05 14.56
CA GLU A 23 -23.27 18.77 14.40
C GLU A 23 -22.44 18.18 13.25
N ALA A 24 -22.27 16.86 13.19
CA ALA A 24 -21.52 16.21 12.12
C ALA A 24 -22.13 16.48 10.73
N VAL A 25 -23.46 16.44 10.61
CA VAL A 25 -24.16 16.76 9.36
C VAL A 25 -23.93 18.22 8.98
N ALA A 26 -24.05 19.15 9.92
CA ALA A 26 -23.81 20.57 9.67
C ALA A 26 -22.40 20.82 9.14
N SER A 27 -21.37 20.24 9.77
CA SER A 27 -19.98 20.37 9.34
C SER A 27 -19.72 19.79 7.94
N VAL A 28 -20.37 18.68 7.58
CA VAL A 28 -20.24 18.10 6.24
C VAL A 28 -20.94 18.97 5.19
N LEU A 29 -22.09 19.56 5.52
CA LEU A 29 -22.81 20.46 4.61
C LEU A 29 -22.01 21.74 4.33
N GLU A 30 -21.42 22.34 5.36
CA GLU A 30 -20.55 23.51 5.21
C GLU A 30 -19.36 23.21 4.29
N LEU A 31 -18.70 22.06 4.48
CA LEU A 31 -17.64 21.60 3.59
C LEU A 31 -18.13 21.48 2.14
N CYS A 32 -19.31 20.91 1.92
CA CYS A 32 -19.88 20.76 0.58
C CYS A 32 -20.15 22.11 -0.08
N ASP A 33 -20.63 23.09 0.67
CA ASP A 33 -20.97 24.41 0.14
C ASP A 33 -19.71 25.19 -0.25
N GLN A 34 -18.66 25.13 0.54
CA GLN A 34 -17.37 25.75 0.21
C GLN A 34 -16.73 25.12 -1.04
N LEU A 35 -16.81 23.79 -1.18
CA LEU A 35 -16.32 23.10 -2.38
C LEU A 35 -17.12 23.47 -3.64
N LYS A 36 -18.45 23.58 -3.55
CA LYS A 36 -19.30 24.04 -4.66
C LYS A 36 -19.03 25.49 -5.05
N ALA A 37 -18.65 26.33 -4.08
CA ALA A 37 -18.22 27.71 -4.31
C ALA A 37 -16.82 27.82 -4.96
N GLY A 38 -16.14 26.68 -5.18
CA GLY A 38 -14.84 26.64 -5.83
C GLY A 38 -13.67 26.95 -4.90
N VAL A 39 -13.88 26.94 -3.58
CA VAL A 39 -12.79 27.05 -2.61
C VAL A 39 -11.93 25.79 -2.70
N PRO A 40 -10.61 25.90 -2.93
CA PRO A 40 -9.73 24.74 -2.93
C PRO A 40 -9.76 24.01 -1.58
N ILE A 41 -9.82 22.67 -1.62
CA ILE A 41 -9.97 21.82 -0.43
C ILE A 41 -8.84 22.02 0.60
N GLU A 42 -7.65 22.41 0.15
CA GLU A 42 -6.47 22.69 0.98
C GLU A 42 -6.65 23.91 1.89
N GLN A 43 -7.58 24.81 1.56
CA GLN A 43 -7.90 25.98 2.39
C GLN A 43 -8.98 25.68 3.44
N ILE A 44 -9.71 24.56 3.27
CA ILE A 44 -10.83 24.16 4.13
C ILE A 44 -10.38 23.09 5.12
N ALA A 45 -9.52 22.17 4.69
CA ALA A 45 -9.12 21.02 5.46
C ALA A 45 -7.65 20.64 5.21
N ARG A 46 -7.08 19.90 6.16
CA ARG A 46 -5.79 19.25 5.95
C ARG A 46 -5.95 18.12 4.94
N VAL A 47 -5.32 18.27 3.78
CA VAL A 47 -5.30 17.25 2.74
C VAL A 47 -4.04 16.40 2.83
N THR A 48 -4.20 15.09 2.75
CA THR A 48 -3.09 14.15 2.53
C THR A 48 -3.34 13.42 1.21
N ILE A 49 -2.49 13.67 0.22
CA ILE A 49 -2.59 13.01 -1.07
C ILE A 49 -2.02 11.61 -0.94
N LEU A 50 -2.91 10.61 -0.87
CA LEU A 50 -2.52 9.21 -0.97
C LEU A 50 -2.39 8.86 -2.45
N ARG A 51 -1.15 8.75 -2.93
CA ARG A 51 -0.91 8.13 -4.24
C ARG A 51 -1.18 6.64 -4.11
N ARG A 52 -2.08 6.13 -4.95
CA ARG A 52 -2.32 4.68 -5.04
C ARG A 52 -0.98 4.00 -5.35
N PRO A 53 -0.59 2.94 -4.60
CA PRO A 53 0.60 2.19 -4.94
C PRO A 53 0.41 1.61 -6.35
N VAL A 54 1.41 1.81 -7.21
CA VAL A 54 1.45 1.17 -8.53
C VAL A 54 1.47 -0.34 -8.30
N GLU A 55 0.62 -1.08 -9.01
CA GLU A 55 0.64 -2.54 -8.98
C GLU A 55 2.00 -3.03 -9.45
N ALA A 56 2.56 -4.01 -8.75
CA ALA A 56 3.88 -4.55 -9.12
C ALA A 56 3.82 -5.19 -10.52
N THR A 57 4.86 -4.96 -11.31
CA THR A 57 4.98 -5.57 -12.64
C THR A 57 5.00 -7.10 -12.50
N GLU A 58 4.21 -7.82 -13.28
CA GLU A 58 4.32 -9.28 -13.33
C GLU A 58 5.45 -9.66 -14.27
N TYR A 59 6.60 -10.06 -13.73
CA TYR A 59 7.74 -10.48 -14.54
C TYR A 59 7.59 -11.92 -15.04
N GLY A 60 7.66 -12.08 -16.35
CA GLY A 60 7.87 -13.36 -17.02
C GLY A 60 9.30 -13.90 -16.85
N PRO A 61 9.55 -15.15 -17.26
CA PRO A 61 10.85 -15.81 -17.10
C PRO A 61 11.99 -15.05 -17.82
N ASP A 62 11.76 -14.65 -19.06
CA ASP A 62 12.73 -13.91 -19.87
C ASP A 62 12.94 -12.50 -19.33
N GLU A 63 11.88 -11.82 -18.88
CA GLU A 63 11.97 -10.47 -18.33
C GLU A 63 12.79 -10.42 -17.02
N LEU A 64 12.66 -11.45 -16.17
CA LEU A 64 13.52 -11.60 -14.98
C LEU A 64 14.99 -11.76 -15.36
N LYS A 65 15.25 -12.56 -16.38
CA LYS A 65 16.60 -12.82 -16.87
C LYS A 65 17.21 -11.55 -17.46
N ASP A 66 16.45 -10.82 -18.27
CA ASP A 66 16.86 -9.55 -18.86
C ASP A 66 17.13 -8.48 -17.79
N LEU A 67 16.28 -8.40 -16.77
CA LEU A 67 16.49 -7.48 -15.65
C LEU A 67 17.80 -7.81 -14.91
N ARG A 68 18.05 -9.10 -14.63
CA ARG A 68 19.29 -9.55 -14.00
C ARG A 68 20.52 -9.18 -14.85
N GLU A 69 20.44 -9.39 -16.15
CA GLU A 69 21.51 -9.08 -17.09
C GLU A 69 21.76 -7.57 -17.21
N LYS A 70 20.69 -6.74 -17.18
CA LYS A 70 20.81 -5.28 -17.12
C LYS A 70 21.56 -4.79 -15.88
N LEU A 71 21.43 -5.51 -14.76
CA LEU A 71 22.18 -5.24 -13.53
C LEU A 71 23.62 -5.79 -13.58
N SER A 72 24.03 -6.41 -14.68
CA SER A 72 25.30 -7.14 -14.83
C SER A 72 25.52 -8.19 -13.73
N ALA A 73 24.44 -8.82 -13.29
CA ALA A 73 24.42 -9.72 -12.14
C ALA A 73 24.43 -11.19 -12.55
N THR A 74 25.17 -12.02 -11.80
CA THR A 74 24.99 -13.47 -11.89
C THR A 74 23.72 -13.90 -11.16
N GLN A 75 23.25 -15.13 -11.41
CA GLN A 75 22.12 -15.69 -10.64
C GLN A 75 22.43 -15.72 -9.14
N ALA A 76 23.68 -15.98 -8.75
CA ALA A 76 24.08 -16.00 -7.35
C ALA A 76 24.00 -14.60 -6.72
N ASP A 77 24.41 -13.57 -7.45
CA ASP A 77 24.34 -12.17 -6.97
C ASP A 77 22.89 -11.76 -6.73
N LEU A 78 22.02 -12.00 -7.72
CA LEU A 78 20.60 -11.66 -7.57
C LEU A 78 19.93 -12.48 -6.46
N CYS A 79 20.30 -13.75 -6.29
CA CYS A 79 19.82 -14.56 -5.16
C CYS A 79 20.24 -13.99 -3.81
N SER A 80 21.51 -13.63 -3.66
CA SER A 80 22.06 -13.04 -2.44
C SER A 80 21.34 -11.72 -2.11
N PHE A 81 21.15 -10.88 -3.12
CA PHE A 81 20.46 -9.61 -3.00
C PHE A 81 18.98 -9.77 -2.61
N LEU A 82 18.26 -10.70 -3.26
CA LEU A 82 16.84 -10.98 -2.99
C LEU A 82 16.62 -11.87 -1.75
N ARG A 83 17.69 -12.39 -1.13
CA ARG A 83 17.64 -13.34 -0.01
C ARG A 83 16.81 -14.59 -0.32
N VAL A 84 16.98 -15.12 -1.52
CA VAL A 84 16.35 -16.37 -1.98
C VAL A 84 17.42 -17.39 -2.36
N SER A 85 17.02 -18.66 -2.46
CA SER A 85 17.92 -19.72 -2.88
C SER A 85 18.09 -19.76 -4.40
N LEU A 86 19.25 -20.23 -4.87
CA LEU A 86 19.55 -20.38 -6.31
C LEU A 86 18.51 -21.24 -7.05
N PRO A 87 18.03 -22.38 -6.50
CA PRO A 87 16.95 -23.13 -7.14
C PRO A 87 15.65 -22.34 -7.27
N THR A 88 15.38 -21.43 -6.34
CA THR A 88 14.17 -20.59 -6.36
C THR A 88 14.23 -19.59 -7.51
N LEU A 89 15.32 -18.83 -7.62
CA LEU A 89 15.49 -17.89 -8.74
C LEU A 89 15.50 -18.62 -10.08
N ARG A 90 16.21 -19.76 -10.16
CA ARG A 90 16.23 -20.59 -11.37
C ARG A 90 14.83 -21.06 -11.77
N SER A 91 14.01 -21.48 -10.81
CA SER A 91 12.62 -21.87 -11.06
C SER A 91 11.77 -20.74 -11.62
N TRP A 92 12.07 -19.48 -11.27
CA TRP A 92 11.39 -18.30 -11.81
C TRP A 92 11.87 -17.97 -13.23
N GLU A 93 13.19 -17.89 -13.44
CA GLU A 93 13.79 -17.62 -14.77
C GLU A 93 13.52 -18.73 -15.80
N GLN A 94 13.17 -19.95 -15.37
CA GLN A 94 12.76 -21.05 -16.24
C GLN A 94 11.23 -21.18 -16.40
N GLY A 95 10.45 -20.32 -15.74
CA GLY A 95 8.99 -20.35 -15.79
C GLY A 95 8.32 -21.55 -15.09
N GLN A 96 9.08 -22.33 -14.32
CA GLN A 96 8.54 -23.45 -13.54
C GLN A 96 7.66 -22.95 -12.38
N ARG A 97 7.96 -21.76 -11.84
CA ARG A 97 7.15 -21.08 -10.84
C ARG A 97 7.09 -19.59 -11.15
N LYS A 98 5.99 -18.94 -10.79
CA LYS A 98 5.87 -17.48 -10.88
C LYS A 98 6.67 -16.80 -9.76
N CYS A 99 7.26 -15.66 -10.08
CA CYS A 99 7.87 -14.76 -9.10
C CYS A 99 6.76 -14.16 -8.20
N PRO A 100 6.89 -14.19 -6.87
CA PRO A 100 5.91 -13.59 -5.96
C PRO A 100 5.80 -12.07 -6.13
N LYS A 101 4.59 -11.52 -6.01
CA LYS A 101 4.33 -10.08 -6.18
C LYS A 101 5.21 -9.17 -5.33
N VAL A 102 5.55 -9.58 -4.10
CA VAL A 102 6.44 -8.81 -3.22
C VAL A 102 7.87 -8.70 -3.79
N VAL A 103 8.35 -9.75 -4.44
CA VAL A 103 9.67 -9.75 -5.09
C VAL A 103 9.59 -8.90 -6.35
N CYS A 104 8.55 -9.06 -7.17
CA CYS A 104 8.31 -8.20 -8.33
C CYS A 104 8.30 -6.70 -7.97
N ARG A 105 7.63 -6.33 -6.88
CA ARG A 105 7.60 -4.94 -6.39
C ARG A 105 9.01 -4.41 -6.09
N TYR A 106 9.85 -5.26 -5.53
CA TYR A 106 11.24 -4.91 -5.21
C TYR A 106 12.13 -4.87 -6.47
N LEU A 107 11.84 -5.72 -7.47
CA LEU A 107 12.45 -5.65 -8.79
C LEU A 107 12.08 -4.34 -9.52
N ASP A 108 10.84 -3.88 -9.40
CA ASP A 108 10.43 -2.56 -9.90
C ASP A 108 11.23 -1.45 -9.22
N ASP A 109 11.42 -1.54 -7.89
CA ASP A 109 12.17 -0.54 -7.13
C ASP A 109 13.64 -0.47 -7.57
N ILE A 110 14.32 -1.60 -7.79
CA ILE A 110 15.71 -1.57 -8.28
C ILE A 110 15.83 -1.17 -9.75
N GLN A 111 14.81 -1.42 -10.56
CA GLN A 111 14.78 -0.93 -11.94
C GLN A 111 14.57 0.59 -11.99
N ALA A 112 13.71 1.14 -11.13
CA ALA A 112 13.50 2.58 -11.00
C ALA A 112 14.67 3.29 -10.29
N TYR A 113 15.34 2.59 -9.37
CA TYR A 113 16.41 3.13 -8.53
C TYR A 113 17.63 2.18 -8.47
N PRO A 114 18.43 2.08 -9.56
CA PRO A 114 19.54 1.13 -9.65
C PRO A 114 20.63 1.32 -8.58
N GLN A 115 20.75 2.50 -7.98
CA GLN A 115 21.69 2.76 -6.90
C GLN A 115 21.47 1.84 -5.68
N ILE A 116 20.24 1.36 -5.45
CA ILE A 116 19.96 0.40 -4.37
C ILE A 116 20.75 -0.89 -4.58
N TRP A 117 20.87 -1.35 -5.83
CA TRP A 117 21.67 -2.50 -6.20
C TRP A 117 23.15 -2.22 -5.95
N SER A 118 23.67 -1.15 -6.54
CA SER A 118 25.09 -0.78 -6.43
C SER A 118 25.54 -0.62 -4.98
N ASP A 119 24.77 0.10 -4.16
CA ASP A 119 25.12 0.36 -2.75
C ASP A 119 25.17 -0.92 -1.90
N LYS A 120 24.26 -1.86 -2.17
CA LYS A 120 24.20 -3.13 -1.42
C LYS A 120 25.26 -4.12 -1.89
N MET A 121 25.55 -4.17 -3.18
CA MET A 121 26.59 -5.05 -3.72
C MET A 121 28.00 -4.53 -3.39
N ALA A 122 28.20 -3.22 -3.28
CA ALA A 122 29.47 -2.62 -2.87
C ALA A 122 29.81 -2.83 -1.37
N LYS A 123 28.80 -3.10 -0.53
CA LYS A 123 28.95 -3.30 0.92
C LYS A 123 28.97 -4.78 1.34
N GLY A 124 29.06 -5.69 0.38
CA GLY A 124 29.15 -7.13 0.61
C GLY A 124 30.58 -7.61 0.82
N GLU A 125 31.22 -7.21 1.93
CA GLU A 125 32.39 -7.87 2.55
C GLU A 125 32.10 -8.17 4.02
#